data_AF-A0A101ER55-F1
#
_entry.id   AF-A0A101ER55-F1
#
_cell.length_a   1.000
_cell.length_b   1.000
_cell.length_c   1.000
_cell.angle_alpha   90.00
_cell.angle_beta   90.00
_cell.angle_gamma   90.00
#
_symmetry.space_group_name_H-M   'P 1'
#
loop_
_entity.id
_entity.type
_entity.pdbx_description
1 polymer ?
#
loop_
_entity_poly.entity_id
_entity_poly.type
_entity_poly.pdbx_seq_one_letter_code
_entity_poly.pdbx_strand_id
1 'polypeptide(L)'
;MDDGRVEIFKGYGVQHNTARGPAKGGIRYHPDTHLDEVAALAFWMTWKCAVMNLPYGGGKGGVRVDPSKLSERELERLSRRYFSEIQIIIGPHKDIPAPDVNTNPKIMAWYMDTYSMNVGYTSLGVVTGKPLDLGGSEGRPEATGRGISIIANEACKKLGKEISKARVAVQGFGNVGSHSAKILSEEYKAKVVAVSDISGGIYDEKGIDINDLIAYRDSNKGLIKGHPKGEPISNKELLELDVDNTHTCSFGKCNY
;
A
#
# COMPACT_ATOMS: atom_id res chain seq x y z
N MET A 1 22.34 11.28 14.00
CA MET A 1 21.18 11.94 14.62
C MET A 1 21.41 13.43 14.61
N ASP A 2 20.35 14.24 14.69
CA ASP A 2 20.44 15.70 14.67
C ASP A 2 21.14 16.26 15.93
N ASP A 3 21.13 15.50 17.02
CA ASP A 3 21.90 15.76 18.25
C ASP A 3 23.38 15.36 18.16
N GLY A 4 23.85 14.92 16.99
CA GLY A 4 25.24 14.50 16.77
C GLY A 4 25.55 13.06 17.14
N ARG A 5 24.63 12.32 17.78
CA ARG A 5 24.85 10.89 18.07
C ARG A 5 24.83 10.06 16.78
N VAL A 6 25.55 8.94 16.81
CA VAL A 6 25.45 7.89 15.80
C VAL A 6 24.44 6.86 16.28
N GLU A 7 23.49 6.51 15.41
CA GLU A 7 22.50 5.47 15.66
C GLU A 7 22.56 4.43 14.56
N ILE A 8 22.45 3.15 14.95
CA ILE A 8 22.57 2.00 14.05
C ILE A 8 21.20 1.37 13.89
N PHE A 9 20.72 1.32 12.65
CA PHE A 9 19.46 0.68 12.28
C PHE A 9 19.73 -0.61 11.52
N LYS A 10 18.91 -1.64 11.75
CA LYS A 10 18.98 -2.89 10.99
C LYS A 10 18.21 -2.74 9.68
N GLY A 11 18.91 -2.87 8.55
CA GLY A 11 18.33 -2.93 7.22
C GLY A 11 18.38 -4.36 6.65
N TYR A 12 17.40 -4.71 5.83
CA TYR A 12 17.27 -6.00 5.17
C TYR A 12 16.93 -5.80 3.71
N GLY A 13 17.58 -6.53 2.81
CA GLY A 13 17.19 -6.66 1.40
C GLY A 13 17.17 -8.14 1.03
N VAL A 14 16.01 -8.64 0.59
CA VAL A 14 15.80 -10.06 0.27
C VAL A 14 15.32 -10.19 -1.17
N GLN A 15 16.01 -11.03 -1.95
CA GLN A 15 15.60 -11.47 -3.28
C GLN A 15 15.21 -12.94 -3.18
N HIS A 16 13.91 -13.22 -3.18
CA HIS A 16 13.41 -14.57 -2.97
C HIS A 16 13.56 -15.44 -4.23
N ASN A 17 13.19 -14.91 -5.39
CA ASN A 17 13.29 -15.62 -6.66
C ASN A 17 13.37 -14.61 -7.81
N THR A 18 14.30 -14.82 -8.75
CA THR A 18 14.55 -13.95 -9.92
C THR A 18 14.44 -14.70 -11.26
N ALA A 19 13.83 -15.90 -11.26
CA ALA A 19 13.78 -16.75 -12.45
C ALA A 19 12.99 -16.13 -13.62
N ARG A 20 11.98 -15.31 -13.32
CA ARG A 20 11.13 -14.62 -14.32
C ARG A 20 11.64 -13.24 -14.73
N GLY A 21 12.72 -12.76 -14.11
CA GLY A 21 13.24 -11.41 -14.32
C GLY A 21 13.72 -10.74 -13.03
N PRO A 22 13.99 -9.43 -13.08
CA PRO A 22 14.48 -8.66 -11.93
C PRO A 22 13.59 -8.79 -10.70
N ALA A 23 14.18 -8.72 -9.51
CA ALA A 23 13.40 -8.66 -8.28
C ALA A 23 12.54 -7.38 -8.23
N LYS A 24 11.33 -7.49 -7.66
CA LYS A 24 10.42 -6.37 -7.48
C LYS A 24 9.80 -6.46 -6.09
N GLY A 25 9.90 -5.37 -5.34
CA GLY A 25 9.34 -5.32 -3.99
C GLY A 25 9.30 -3.93 -3.41
N GLY A 26 8.52 -3.78 -2.33
CA GLY A 26 8.51 -2.55 -1.53
C GLY A 26 9.60 -2.58 -0.44
N ILE A 27 9.99 -1.41 0.04
CA ILE A 27 10.83 -1.23 1.24
C ILE A 27 9.96 -0.70 2.39
N ARG A 28 9.96 -1.38 3.54
CA ARG A 28 9.16 -1.04 4.72
C ARG A 28 9.98 -0.38 5.82
N TYR A 29 9.45 0.67 6.44
CA TYR A 29 10.00 1.25 7.66
C TYR A 29 9.06 0.97 8.84
N HIS A 30 9.45 0.04 9.73
CA HIS A 30 8.61 -0.32 10.88
C HIS A 30 9.48 -0.80 12.06
N PRO A 31 9.15 -0.46 13.33
CA PRO A 31 9.94 -0.85 14.50
C PRO A 31 10.05 -2.36 14.71
N ASP A 32 9.08 -3.13 14.21
CA ASP A 32 9.07 -4.60 14.32
C ASP A 32 9.68 -5.31 13.12
N THR A 33 10.22 -4.59 12.14
CA THR A 33 10.80 -5.22 10.93
C THR A 33 11.92 -6.20 11.29
N HIS A 34 11.78 -7.45 10.85
CA HIS A 34 12.80 -8.51 11.02
C HIS A 34 12.98 -9.34 9.74
N LEU A 35 14.06 -10.13 9.68
CA LEU A 35 14.46 -10.85 8.46
C LEU A 35 13.37 -11.80 7.95
N ASP A 36 12.78 -12.62 8.82
CA ASP A 36 11.76 -13.61 8.41
C ASP A 36 10.51 -12.97 7.80
N GLU A 37 10.08 -11.82 8.34
CA GLU A 37 8.96 -11.05 7.78
C GLU A 37 9.31 -10.55 6.36
N VAL A 38 10.50 -9.96 6.19
CA VAL A 38 10.95 -9.44 4.89
C VAL A 38 11.08 -10.58 3.87
N ALA A 39 11.59 -11.74 4.29
CA ALA A 39 11.69 -12.93 3.44
C ALA A 39 10.30 -13.47 3.03
N ALA A 40 9.36 -13.58 3.96
CA ALA A 40 7.99 -13.99 3.67
C ALA A 40 7.30 -13.01 2.70
N LEU A 41 7.49 -11.70 2.89
CA LEU A 41 6.94 -10.68 1.98
C LEU A 41 7.60 -10.74 0.60
N ALA A 42 8.89 -11.06 0.48
CA ALA A 42 9.57 -11.27 -0.80
C ALA A 42 9.02 -12.51 -1.53
N PHE A 43 8.74 -13.60 -0.80
CA PHE A 43 8.04 -14.78 -1.32
C PHE A 43 6.67 -14.41 -1.90
N TRP A 44 5.87 -13.63 -1.16
CA TRP A 44 4.58 -13.17 -1.66
C TRP A 44 4.70 -12.30 -2.91
N MET A 45 5.76 -11.49 -3.02
CA MET A 45 6.02 -10.73 -4.25
C MET A 45 6.34 -11.62 -5.45
N THR A 46 7.08 -12.73 -5.27
CA THR A 46 7.31 -13.71 -6.35
C THR A 46 5.98 -14.22 -6.90
N TRP A 47 5.10 -14.70 -6.03
CA TRP A 47 3.81 -15.25 -6.45
C TRP A 47 2.90 -14.19 -7.04
N LYS A 48 2.83 -13.01 -6.42
CA LYS A 48 2.04 -11.90 -6.95
C LYS A 48 2.46 -11.52 -8.36
N CYS A 49 3.77 -11.37 -8.61
CA CYS A 49 4.28 -11.06 -9.94
C CYS A 49 4.01 -12.21 -10.92
N ALA A 50 4.18 -13.46 -10.50
CA ALA A 50 3.94 -14.62 -11.35
C ALA A 50 2.47 -14.79 -11.76
N VAL A 51 1.54 -14.65 -10.81
CA VAL A 51 0.09 -14.75 -11.03
C VAL A 51 -0.41 -13.63 -11.94
N MET A 52 0.12 -12.41 -11.77
CA MET A 52 -0.20 -11.28 -12.64
C MET A 52 0.56 -11.31 -13.98
N ASN A 53 1.30 -12.39 -14.25
CA ASN A 53 2.13 -12.59 -15.43
C ASN A 53 3.10 -11.43 -15.73
N LEU A 54 3.64 -10.80 -14.67
CA LEU A 54 4.63 -9.74 -14.80
C LEU A 54 6.03 -10.35 -14.99
N PRO A 55 6.93 -9.71 -15.77
CA PRO A 55 8.30 -10.17 -15.99
C PRO A 55 9.22 -9.82 -14.81
N TYR A 56 8.77 -10.13 -13.59
CA TYR A 56 9.48 -9.83 -12.35
C TYR A 56 9.55 -11.05 -11.44
N GLY A 57 10.66 -11.14 -10.73
CA GLY A 57 10.82 -11.95 -9.53
C GLY A 57 10.21 -11.30 -8.29
N GLY A 58 10.50 -11.87 -7.13
CA GLY A 58 10.07 -11.33 -5.83
C GLY A 58 11.23 -10.77 -5.03
N GLY A 59 11.13 -9.49 -4.67
CA GLY A 59 12.04 -8.84 -3.73
C GLY A 59 11.28 -8.22 -2.56
N LYS A 60 11.99 -7.89 -1.49
CA LYS A 60 11.48 -7.02 -0.43
C LYS A 60 12.65 -6.41 0.33
N GLY A 61 12.48 -5.17 0.78
CA GLY A 61 13.40 -4.57 1.73
C GLY A 61 12.71 -4.10 3.00
N GLY A 62 13.48 -3.81 4.02
CA GLY A 62 12.94 -3.26 5.26
C GLY A 62 14.00 -2.67 6.16
N VAL A 63 13.63 -1.65 6.92
CA VAL A 63 14.46 -1.04 7.96
C VAL A 63 13.70 -1.08 9.27
N ARG A 64 14.35 -1.61 10.30
CA ARG A 64 13.82 -1.64 11.66
C ARG A 64 13.92 -0.26 12.29
N VAL A 65 12.91 0.58 12.06
CA VAL A 65 12.87 1.97 12.50
C VAL A 65 11.43 2.42 12.71
N ASP A 66 11.22 3.28 13.71
CA ASP A 66 9.99 4.04 13.88
C ASP A 66 10.18 5.44 13.27
N PRO A 67 9.64 5.71 12.06
CA PRO A 67 9.90 6.96 11.36
C PRO A 67 9.25 8.18 12.04
N SER A 68 8.26 8.01 12.93
CA SER A 68 7.69 9.15 13.67
C SER A 68 8.62 9.68 14.75
N LYS A 69 9.69 8.94 15.09
CA LYS A 69 10.72 9.36 16.04
C LYS A 69 11.92 10.03 15.37
N LEU A 70 11.94 10.09 14.04
CA LEU A 70 13.01 10.71 13.28
C LEU A 70 12.57 12.08 12.77
N SER A 71 13.49 13.03 12.78
CA SER A 71 13.31 14.23 11.97
C SER A 71 13.32 13.89 10.48
N GLU A 72 12.82 14.80 9.64
CA GLU A 72 12.87 14.61 8.18
C GLU A 72 14.31 14.44 7.67
N ARG A 73 15.27 15.17 8.26
CA ARG A 73 16.70 15.08 7.90
C ARG A 73 17.31 13.75 8.33
N GLU A 74 16.92 13.23 9.49
CA GLU A 74 17.34 11.91 9.95
C GLU A 74 16.78 10.81 9.06
N LEU A 75 15.50 10.90 8.69
CA LEU A 75 14.84 9.96 7.80
C LEU A 75 15.48 9.96 6.41
N GLU A 76 15.81 11.14 5.88
CA GLU A 76 16.53 11.26 4.60
C GLU A 76 17.92 10.59 4.69
N ARG A 77 18.75 10.96 5.69
CA ARG A 77 20.08 10.36 5.85
C ARG A 77 20.02 8.85 6.03
N LEU A 78 19.08 8.34 6.82
CA LEU A 78 18.83 6.91 6.99
C LEU A 78 18.51 6.26 5.64
N SER A 79 17.59 6.86 4.87
CA SER A 79 17.16 6.33 3.58
C SER A 79 18.31 6.30 2.57
N ARG A 80 19.08 7.38 2.46
CA ARG A 80 20.24 7.45 1.56
C ARG A 80 21.31 6.43 1.95
N ARG A 81 21.59 6.28 3.25
CA ARG A 81 22.57 5.31 3.73
C ARG A 81 22.11 3.89 3.45
N TYR A 82 20.88 3.53 3.82
CA TYR A 82 20.31 2.21 3.55
C TYR A 82 20.37 1.86 2.07
N PHE A 83 19.95 2.78 1.19
CA PHE A 83 19.93 2.51 -0.26
C PHE A 83 21.33 2.30 -0.84
N SER A 84 22.32 3.04 -0.33
CA SER A 84 23.72 2.88 -0.72
C SER A 84 24.27 1.51 -0.31
N GLU A 85 23.93 1.01 0.89
CA GLU A 85 24.38 -0.30 1.37
C GLU A 85 23.80 -1.46 0.54
N ILE A 86 22.54 -1.38 0.12
CA ILE A 86 21.91 -2.43 -0.70
C ILE A 86 22.18 -2.26 -2.20
N GLN A 87 22.85 -1.19 -2.64
CA GLN A 87 23.00 -0.86 -4.05
C GLN A 87 23.66 -1.96 -4.88
N ILE A 88 24.50 -2.79 -4.26
CA ILE A 88 25.17 -3.93 -4.92
C ILE A 88 24.19 -4.90 -5.60
N ILE A 89 22.96 -5.01 -5.10
CA ILE A 89 21.90 -5.87 -5.66
C ILE A 89 20.79 -5.10 -6.37
N ILE A 90 20.77 -3.77 -6.28
CA ILE A 90 19.76 -2.89 -6.88
C ILE A 90 20.15 -2.48 -8.30
N GLY A 91 19.14 -2.29 -9.14
CA GLY A 91 19.30 -1.71 -10.47
C GLY A 91 18.06 -1.90 -11.33
N PRO A 92 17.87 -1.09 -12.39
CA PRO A 92 16.69 -1.15 -13.26
C PRO A 92 16.49 -2.52 -13.94
N HIS A 93 17.54 -3.34 -14.01
CA HIS A 93 17.54 -4.69 -14.57
C HIS A 93 17.93 -5.77 -13.55
N LYS A 94 17.96 -5.46 -12.25
CA LYS A 94 18.36 -6.38 -11.18
C LYS A 94 17.31 -6.50 -10.09
N ASP A 95 17.04 -5.39 -9.42
CA ASP A 95 16.04 -5.28 -8.36
C ASP A 95 15.54 -3.84 -8.31
N ILE A 96 14.22 -3.69 -8.37
CA ILE A 96 13.55 -2.41 -8.50
C ILE A 96 12.67 -2.22 -7.26
N PRO A 97 13.11 -1.43 -6.27
CA PRO A 97 12.31 -1.16 -5.09
C PRO A 97 11.05 -0.31 -5.36
N ALA A 98 10.21 -0.20 -4.34
CA ALA A 98 8.96 0.57 -4.32
C ALA A 98 8.60 0.98 -2.89
N PRO A 99 7.57 1.83 -2.69
CA PRO A 99 6.99 2.04 -1.39
C PRO A 99 6.35 0.78 -0.79
N ASP A 100 6.49 0.65 0.51
CA ASP A 100 5.68 -0.16 1.44
C ASP A 100 5.32 0.68 2.68
N VAL A 101 4.89 0.04 3.78
CA VAL A 101 4.52 0.70 5.04
C VAL A 101 5.56 1.75 5.47
N ASN A 102 5.05 2.95 5.74
CA ASN A 102 5.80 4.16 6.12
C ASN A 102 6.89 4.62 5.14
N THR A 103 6.81 4.21 3.88
CA THR A 103 7.57 4.81 2.79
C THR A 103 6.63 5.31 1.71
N ASN A 104 7.08 6.28 0.92
CA ASN A 104 6.21 7.07 0.06
C ASN A 104 7.00 7.65 -1.13
N PRO A 105 6.36 8.42 -2.03
CA PRO A 105 7.07 9.00 -3.17
C PRO A 105 8.29 9.85 -2.82
N LYS A 106 8.28 10.55 -1.68
CA LYS A 106 9.44 11.32 -1.21
C LYS A 106 10.65 10.42 -0.95
N ILE A 107 10.45 9.30 -0.26
CA ILE A 107 11.55 8.34 -0.01
C ILE A 107 12.03 7.71 -1.33
N MET A 108 11.13 7.43 -2.27
CA MET A 108 11.53 6.93 -3.60
C MET A 108 12.35 7.95 -4.38
N ALA A 109 12.07 9.25 -4.23
CA ALA A 109 12.89 10.30 -4.81
C ALA A 109 14.32 10.27 -4.25
N TRP A 110 14.47 10.16 -2.92
CA TRP A 110 15.79 10.04 -2.29
C TRP A 110 16.55 8.78 -2.71
N TYR A 111 15.86 7.65 -2.87
CA TYR A 111 16.47 6.42 -3.36
C TYR A 111 16.96 6.54 -4.81
N MET A 112 16.11 7.08 -5.69
CA MET A 112 16.47 7.34 -7.09
C MET A 112 17.69 8.27 -7.18
N ASP A 113 17.68 9.36 -6.42
CA ASP A 113 18.76 10.35 -6.38
C ASP A 113 20.06 9.73 -5.87
N THR A 114 20.01 9.02 -4.73
CA THR A 114 21.18 8.34 -4.14
C THR A 114 21.83 7.37 -5.13
N TYR A 115 21.04 6.52 -5.77
CA TYR A 115 21.58 5.59 -6.76
C TYR A 115 22.16 6.32 -7.96
N SER A 116 21.45 7.31 -8.49
CA SER A 116 21.88 8.09 -9.66
C SER A 116 23.22 8.78 -9.42
N MET A 117 23.38 9.40 -8.25
CA MET A 117 24.64 10.03 -7.84
C MET A 117 25.77 9.02 -7.70
N ASN A 118 25.49 7.84 -7.13
CA ASN A 118 26.50 6.80 -6.94
C ASN A 118 26.94 6.13 -8.26
N VAL A 119 26.06 6.03 -9.27
CA VAL A 119 26.41 5.46 -10.59
C VAL A 119 26.86 6.50 -11.61
N GLY A 120 26.75 7.79 -11.31
CA GLY A 120 27.19 8.89 -12.16
C GLY A 120 26.24 9.27 -13.30
N TYR A 121 24.99 8.79 -13.30
CA TYR A 121 23.97 9.17 -14.27
C TYR A 121 22.55 8.98 -13.71
N THR A 122 21.60 9.74 -14.24
CA THR A 122 20.19 9.66 -13.82
C THR A 122 19.56 8.32 -14.17
N SER A 123 19.10 7.57 -13.16
CA SER A 123 18.44 6.27 -13.34
C SER A 123 16.99 6.30 -12.85
N LEU A 124 16.08 6.81 -13.68
CA LEU A 124 14.65 6.88 -13.34
C LEU A 124 14.03 5.51 -13.08
N GLY A 125 14.52 4.45 -13.74
CA GLY A 125 13.96 3.10 -13.65
C GLY A 125 14.34 2.31 -12.39
N VAL A 126 15.22 2.84 -11.53
CA VAL A 126 15.75 2.08 -10.39
C VAL A 126 14.73 1.83 -9.28
N VAL A 127 13.71 2.69 -9.16
CA VAL A 127 12.59 2.53 -8.22
C VAL A 127 11.26 2.90 -8.87
N THR A 128 10.16 2.30 -8.40
CA THR A 128 8.80 2.73 -8.79
C THR A 128 8.10 3.45 -7.64
N GLY A 129 7.07 4.23 -7.95
CA GLY A 129 6.33 5.00 -6.92
C GLY A 129 6.97 6.33 -6.57
N LYS A 130 7.73 6.88 -7.50
CA LYS A 130 8.30 8.23 -7.46
C LYS A 130 7.19 9.29 -7.64
N PRO A 131 7.46 10.56 -7.27
CA PRO A 131 6.61 11.69 -7.65
C PRO A 131 6.48 11.81 -9.17
N LEU A 132 5.40 12.45 -9.64
CA LEU A 132 5.16 12.62 -11.09
C LEU A 132 6.32 13.35 -11.78
N ASP A 133 6.84 14.41 -11.15
CA ASP A 133 7.96 15.21 -11.66
C ASP A 133 9.26 14.40 -11.85
N LEU A 134 9.36 13.23 -11.21
CA LEU A 134 10.50 12.32 -11.32
C LEU A 134 10.16 11.03 -12.08
N GLY A 135 9.17 11.05 -12.98
CA GLY A 135 8.75 9.87 -13.75
C GLY A 135 7.92 8.88 -12.93
N GLY A 136 7.09 9.41 -12.03
CA GLY A 136 5.98 8.68 -11.41
C GLY A 136 4.89 8.36 -12.43
N SER A 137 3.91 7.54 -12.03
CA SER A 137 2.77 7.17 -12.88
C SER A 137 1.49 7.73 -12.27
N GLU A 138 0.68 8.44 -13.06
CA GLU A 138 -0.55 9.12 -12.65
C GLU A 138 -1.55 8.19 -11.97
N GLY A 139 -1.77 6.99 -12.53
CA GLY A 139 -2.74 6.03 -12.00
C GLY A 139 -2.29 5.27 -10.75
N ARG A 140 -1.06 5.50 -10.25
CA ARG A 140 -0.51 4.71 -9.14
C ARG A 140 -1.32 4.80 -7.83
N PRO A 141 -1.79 5.98 -7.38
CA PRO A 141 -2.53 6.08 -6.12
C PRO A 141 -3.79 5.21 -6.11
N GLU A 142 -4.53 5.17 -7.22
CA GLU A 142 -5.78 4.42 -7.33
C GLU A 142 -5.63 2.96 -7.78
N ALA A 143 -4.50 2.59 -8.38
CA ALA A 143 -4.31 1.31 -9.08
C ALA A 143 -4.69 0.06 -8.25
N THR A 144 -4.35 0.04 -6.96
CA THR A 144 -4.69 -1.11 -6.11
C THR A 144 -6.19 -1.17 -5.82
N GLY A 145 -6.81 -0.03 -5.53
CA GLY A 145 -8.25 0.01 -5.30
C GLY A 145 -9.04 -0.33 -6.56
N ARG A 146 -8.60 0.18 -7.71
CA ARG A 146 -9.15 -0.17 -9.02
C ARG A 146 -9.05 -1.66 -9.31
N GLY A 147 -7.89 -2.28 -9.03
CA GLY A 147 -7.70 -3.72 -9.18
C GLY A 147 -8.67 -4.55 -8.33
N ILE A 148 -8.91 -4.14 -7.09
CA ILE A 148 -9.89 -4.78 -6.21
C ILE A 148 -11.30 -4.67 -6.80
N SER A 149 -11.71 -3.48 -7.24
CA SER A 149 -13.04 -3.27 -7.84
C SER A 149 -13.24 -4.10 -9.11
N ILE A 150 -12.21 -4.22 -9.95
CA ILE A 150 -12.24 -5.08 -11.15
C ILE A 150 -12.43 -6.55 -10.76
N ILE A 151 -11.63 -7.06 -9.83
CA ILE A 151 -11.71 -8.45 -9.37
C ILE A 151 -13.08 -8.74 -8.75
N ALA A 152 -13.61 -7.83 -7.95
CA ALA A 152 -14.95 -7.96 -7.35
C ALA A 152 -16.03 -8.08 -8.42
N ASN A 153 -15.97 -7.24 -9.47
CA ASN A 153 -16.91 -7.31 -10.59
C ASN A 153 -16.81 -8.63 -11.36
N GLU A 154 -15.59 -9.09 -11.66
CA GLU A 154 -15.38 -10.38 -12.34
C GLU A 154 -15.85 -11.57 -11.48
N ALA A 155 -15.65 -11.50 -10.16
CA ALA A 155 -16.17 -12.51 -9.22
C ALA A 155 -17.71 -12.53 -9.22
N CYS A 156 -18.37 -11.37 -9.16
CA CYS A 156 -19.83 -11.28 -9.28
C CYS A 156 -20.33 -11.92 -10.59
N LYS A 157 -19.73 -11.57 -11.74
CA LYS A 157 -20.09 -12.15 -13.04
C LYS A 157 -19.95 -13.66 -13.04
N LYS A 158 -18.86 -14.20 -12.47
CA LYS A 158 -18.63 -15.65 -12.39
C LYS A 158 -19.68 -16.37 -11.55
N LEU A 159 -20.23 -15.69 -10.54
CA LEU A 159 -21.32 -16.18 -9.69
C LEU A 159 -22.72 -15.89 -10.25
N GLY A 160 -22.83 -15.32 -11.47
CA GLY A 160 -24.11 -14.92 -12.06
C GLY A 160 -24.78 -13.74 -11.37
N LYS A 161 -24.04 -12.96 -10.58
CA LYS A 161 -24.51 -11.75 -9.89
C LYS A 161 -24.13 -10.50 -10.68
N GLU A 162 -24.98 -9.48 -10.61
CA GLU A 162 -24.71 -8.15 -11.16
C GLU A 162 -24.19 -7.23 -10.05
N ILE A 163 -22.98 -6.68 -10.22
CA ILE A 163 -22.35 -5.87 -9.15
C ILE A 163 -23.11 -4.58 -8.84
N SER A 164 -23.85 -4.02 -9.81
CA SER A 164 -24.71 -2.84 -9.64
C SER A 164 -25.86 -3.07 -8.64
N LYS A 165 -26.22 -4.34 -8.41
CA LYS A 165 -27.25 -4.75 -7.44
C LYS A 165 -26.67 -5.23 -6.11
N ALA A 166 -25.34 -5.32 -6.01
CA ALA A 166 -24.67 -5.87 -4.84
C ALA A 166 -24.60 -4.85 -3.69
N ARG A 167 -24.74 -5.37 -2.46
CA ARG A 167 -24.39 -4.64 -1.23
C ARG A 167 -22.92 -4.89 -0.91
N VAL A 168 -22.17 -3.83 -0.65
CA VAL A 168 -20.72 -3.90 -0.41
C VAL A 168 -20.37 -3.33 0.96
N ALA A 169 -19.55 -4.07 1.71
CA ALA A 169 -18.85 -3.58 2.90
C ALA A 169 -17.35 -3.42 2.61
N VAL A 170 -16.74 -2.33 3.08
CA VAL A 170 -15.31 -2.04 2.92
C VAL A 170 -14.67 -1.82 4.28
N GLN A 171 -13.77 -2.71 4.67
CA GLN A 171 -12.98 -2.57 5.89
C GLN A 171 -11.63 -1.92 5.57
N GLY A 172 -11.35 -0.80 6.22
CA GLY A 172 -10.13 0.00 6.04
C GLY A 172 -10.31 1.10 5.00
N PHE A 173 -10.52 2.33 5.43
CA PHE A 173 -10.78 3.49 4.55
C PHE A 173 -9.56 4.39 4.27
N GLY A 174 -8.38 3.76 4.18
CA GLY A 174 -7.15 4.41 3.69
C GLY A 174 -7.10 4.48 2.16
N ASN A 175 -5.92 4.67 1.59
CA ASN A 175 -5.74 4.83 0.14
C ASN A 175 -6.41 3.72 -0.70
N VAL A 176 -6.24 2.45 -0.32
CA VAL A 176 -6.80 1.32 -1.09
C VAL A 176 -8.32 1.26 -0.95
N GLY A 177 -8.84 1.25 0.28
CA GLY A 177 -10.27 1.10 0.50
C GLY A 177 -11.10 2.28 0.02
N SER A 178 -10.62 3.52 0.15
CA SER A 178 -11.37 4.69 -0.33
C SER A 178 -11.49 4.72 -1.85
N HIS A 179 -10.41 4.41 -2.58
CA HIS A 179 -10.48 4.29 -4.04
C HIS A 179 -11.32 3.08 -4.48
N SER A 180 -11.22 1.95 -3.79
CA SER A 180 -12.05 0.76 -4.08
C SER A 180 -13.54 1.08 -3.93
N ALA A 181 -13.92 1.68 -2.79
CA ALA A 181 -15.30 2.08 -2.50
C ALA A 181 -15.82 3.08 -3.53
N LYS A 182 -14.99 4.06 -3.90
CA LYS A 182 -15.36 5.10 -4.87
C LYS A 182 -15.62 4.48 -6.24
N ILE A 183 -14.70 3.65 -6.74
CA ILE A 183 -14.84 3.00 -8.05
C ILE A 183 -16.03 2.04 -8.06
N LEU A 184 -16.23 1.26 -6.99
CA LEU A 184 -17.38 0.38 -6.85
C LEU A 184 -18.71 1.15 -6.90
N SER A 185 -18.79 2.28 -6.19
CA SER A 185 -19.99 3.13 -6.15
C SER A 185 -20.23 3.87 -7.46
N GLU A 186 -19.21 4.52 -8.02
CA GLU A 186 -19.36 5.45 -9.14
C GLU A 186 -19.34 4.75 -10.51
N GLU A 187 -18.39 3.84 -10.72
CA GLU A 187 -18.20 3.18 -12.02
C GLU A 187 -19.07 1.93 -12.12
N TYR A 188 -19.09 1.10 -11.08
CA TYR A 188 -19.83 -0.17 -11.06
C TYR A 188 -21.25 -0.06 -10.49
N LYS A 189 -21.65 1.10 -9.97
CA LYS A 189 -22.97 1.37 -9.37
C LYS A 189 -23.33 0.44 -8.21
N ALA A 190 -22.34 -0.19 -7.57
CA ALA A 190 -22.54 -1.04 -6.40
C ALA A 190 -22.96 -0.18 -5.21
N LYS A 191 -23.82 -0.71 -4.34
CA LYS A 191 -24.23 0.00 -3.14
C LYS A 191 -23.25 -0.29 -2.01
N VAL A 192 -22.36 0.66 -1.71
CA VAL A 192 -21.49 0.58 -0.53
C VAL A 192 -22.32 0.93 0.71
N VAL A 193 -22.67 -0.07 1.50
CA VAL A 193 -23.56 0.07 2.68
C VAL A 193 -22.79 0.17 3.99
N ALA A 194 -21.52 -0.24 4.02
CA ALA A 194 -20.70 -0.17 5.22
C ALA A 194 -19.24 0.16 4.90
N VAL A 195 -18.64 1.02 5.71
CA VAL A 195 -17.22 1.37 5.63
C VAL A 195 -16.64 1.42 7.03
N SER A 196 -15.43 0.89 7.24
CA SER A 196 -14.70 1.08 8.50
C SER A 196 -13.25 1.52 8.36
N ASP A 197 -12.68 2.03 9.44
CA ASP A 197 -11.26 2.29 9.64
C ASP A 197 -10.81 1.90 11.06
N ILE A 198 -9.64 2.37 11.49
CA ILE A 198 -9.11 2.09 12.84
C ILE A 198 -9.98 2.67 13.97
N SER A 199 -10.78 3.69 13.69
CA SER A 199 -11.61 4.42 14.65
C SER A 199 -13.03 3.87 14.81
N GLY A 200 -13.48 3.00 13.90
CA GLY A 200 -14.81 2.40 13.89
C GLY A 200 -15.37 2.27 12.48
N GLY A 201 -16.66 1.99 12.36
CA GLY A 201 -17.36 1.89 11.08
C GLY A 201 -18.64 2.72 11.03
N ILE A 202 -19.14 2.88 9.81
CA ILE A 202 -20.38 3.56 9.47
C ILE A 202 -21.20 2.60 8.60
N TYR A 203 -22.49 2.53 8.85
CA TYR A 203 -23.46 1.76 8.09
C TYR A 203 -24.59 2.67 7.59
N ASP A 204 -24.98 2.49 6.34
CA ASP A 204 -26.22 3.06 5.79
C ASP A 204 -26.81 2.07 4.79
N GLU A 205 -27.99 1.53 5.11
CA GLU A 205 -28.70 0.59 4.23
C GLU A 205 -29.04 1.18 2.85
N LYS A 206 -29.21 2.51 2.78
CA LYS A 206 -29.49 3.22 1.53
C LYS A 206 -28.22 3.43 0.69
N GLY A 207 -27.06 3.31 1.30
CA GLY A 207 -25.75 3.49 0.70
C GLY A 207 -25.05 4.76 1.18
N ILE A 208 -23.72 4.72 1.20
CA ILE A 208 -22.86 5.79 1.70
C ILE A 208 -22.36 6.62 0.53
N ASP A 209 -22.44 7.95 0.63
CA ASP A 209 -21.76 8.86 -0.29
C ASP A 209 -20.25 8.82 -0.01
N ILE A 210 -19.52 8.16 -0.90
CA ILE A 210 -18.08 7.92 -0.73
C ILE A 210 -17.27 9.20 -0.88
N ASN A 211 -17.71 10.18 -1.69
CA ASN A 211 -16.97 11.45 -1.82
C ASN A 211 -17.13 12.30 -0.57
N ASP A 212 -18.35 12.35 0.00
CA ASP A 212 -18.62 12.99 1.29
C ASP A 212 -17.76 12.35 2.40
N LEU A 213 -17.72 11.02 2.45
CA LEU A 213 -16.94 10.31 3.45
C LEU A 213 -15.42 10.53 3.30
N ILE A 214 -14.90 10.60 2.06
CA ILE A 214 -13.49 10.94 1.79
C ILE A 214 -13.19 12.37 2.28
N ALA A 215 -14.04 13.34 1.94
CA ALA A 215 -13.85 14.73 2.35
C ALA A 215 -13.90 14.88 3.89
N TYR A 216 -14.81 14.16 4.55
CA TYR A 216 -14.87 14.12 6.00
C TYR A 216 -13.60 13.51 6.61
N ARG A 217 -13.17 12.35 6.13
CA ARG A 217 -11.93 11.69 6.60
C ARG A 217 -10.73 12.66 6.51
N ASP A 218 -10.58 13.34 5.38
CA ASP A 218 -9.42 14.20 5.13
C ASP A 218 -9.44 15.47 6.00
N SER A 219 -10.63 15.99 6.34
CA SER A 219 -10.80 17.09 7.29
C SER A 219 -10.76 16.65 8.77
N ASN A 220 -10.97 15.36 9.05
CA ASN A 220 -11.05 14.80 10.40
C ASN A 220 -9.82 13.94 10.75
N LYS A 221 -8.62 14.48 10.52
CA LYS A 221 -7.33 13.84 10.88
C LYS A 221 -7.14 12.43 10.30
N GLY A 222 -7.77 12.14 9.15
CA GLY A 222 -7.68 10.84 8.49
C GLY A 222 -8.64 9.78 9.04
N LEU A 223 -9.63 10.15 9.88
CA LEU A 223 -10.54 9.22 10.54
C LEU A 223 -12.00 9.45 10.14
N ILE A 224 -12.77 8.37 10.04
CA ILE A 224 -14.20 8.44 9.71
C ILE A 224 -15.12 8.54 10.93
N LYS A 225 -14.62 8.24 12.14
CA LYS A 225 -15.43 8.32 13.36
C LYS A 225 -16.01 9.73 13.56
N GLY A 226 -17.31 9.77 13.84
CA GLY A 226 -18.05 11.01 14.06
C GLY A 226 -18.70 11.57 12.80
N HIS A 227 -18.65 10.85 11.68
CA HIS A 227 -19.38 11.24 10.48
C HIS A 227 -20.87 11.44 10.79
N PRO A 228 -21.48 12.57 10.37
CA PRO A 228 -22.85 12.92 10.77
C PRO A 228 -23.93 12.10 10.07
N LYS A 229 -23.60 11.43 8.97
CA LYS A 229 -24.51 10.57 8.19
C LYS A 229 -24.12 9.10 8.38
N GLY A 230 -25.14 8.26 8.56
CA GLY A 230 -25.00 6.82 8.77
C GLY A 230 -24.96 6.44 10.25
N GLU A 231 -25.22 5.17 10.52
CA GLU A 231 -25.23 4.59 11.85
C GLU A 231 -23.82 4.12 12.23
N PRO A 232 -23.31 4.48 13.43
CA PRO A 232 -22.01 4.02 13.88
C PRO A 232 -22.07 2.52 14.18
N ILE A 233 -21.12 1.77 13.61
CA ILE A 233 -20.95 0.34 13.87
C ILE A 233 -19.51 0.05 14.27
N SER A 234 -19.28 -1.07 14.96
CA SER A 234 -17.95 -1.57 15.27
C SER A 234 -17.31 -2.29 14.09
N ASN A 235 -15.98 -2.47 14.14
CA ASN A 235 -15.25 -3.26 13.17
C ASN A 235 -15.68 -4.73 13.14
N LYS A 236 -16.21 -5.26 14.26
CA LYS A 236 -16.73 -6.62 14.34
C LYS A 236 -18.09 -6.71 13.66
N GLU A 237 -19.00 -5.80 13.99
CA GLU A 237 -20.33 -5.75 13.37
C GLU A 237 -20.24 -5.61 11.86
N LEU A 238 -19.30 -4.80 11.33
CA LEU A 238 -19.10 -4.70 9.87
C LEU A 238 -18.82 -6.05 9.21
N LEU A 239 -18.03 -6.92 9.85
CA LEU A 239 -17.67 -8.23 9.31
C LEU A 239 -18.83 -9.24 9.40
N GLU A 240 -19.81 -8.97 10.27
CA GLU A 240 -20.99 -9.82 10.49
C GLU A 240 -22.19 -9.37 9.63
N LEU A 241 -22.08 -8.26 8.89
CA LEU A 241 -23.13 -7.78 8.00
C LEU A 241 -23.41 -8.78 6.87
N ASP A 242 -24.69 -8.99 6.58
CA ASP A 242 -25.15 -9.74 5.42
C ASP A 242 -24.99 -8.89 4.15
N VAL A 243 -23.82 -8.99 3.52
CA VAL A 243 -23.47 -8.30 2.30
C VAL A 243 -22.98 -9.27 1.23
N ASP A 244 -23.19 -8.92 -0.03
CA ASP A 244 -22.78 -9.75 -1.16
C ASP A 244 -21.26 -9.79 -1.36
N ASN A 245 -20.56 -8.73 -0.93
CA ASN A 245 -19.11 -8.62 -1.00
C ASN A 245 -18.53 -7.86 0.19
N THR A 246 -17.61 -8.49 0.92
CA THR A 246 -16.80 -7.86 1.97
C THR A 246 -15.37 -7.67 1.47
N HIS A 247 -14.89 -6.44 1.48
CA HIS A 247 -13.52 -6.09 1.08
C HIS A 247 -12.67 -5.74 2.30
N THR A 248 -11.72 -6.60 2.66
CA THR A 248 -10.75 -6.30 3.72
C THR A 248 -9.50 -5.64 3.14
N CYS A 249 -9.37 -4.32 3.31
CA CYS A 249 -8.24 -3.50 2.87
C CYS A 249 -7.34 -3.09 4.06
N SER A 250 -7.55 -3.69 5.23
CA SER A 250 -6.77 -3.47 6.45
C SER A 250 -5.82 -4.65 6.73
N PHE A 251 -4.98 -4.55 7.76
CA PHE A 251 -4.04 -5.63 8.10
C PHE A 251 -4.78 -6.94 8.38
N GLY A 252 -4.41 -8.00 7.65
CA GLY A 252 -4.71 -9.35 8.08
C GLY A 252 -3.88 -9.67 9.31
N LYS A 253 -4.51 -9.82 10.48
CA LYS A 253 -3.89 -10.60 11.55
C LYS A 253 -3.79 -12.03 11.04
N CYS A 254 -2.59 -12.46 10.66
CA CYS A 254 -2.28 -13.90 10.60
C CYS A 254 -2.33 -14.40 12.05
N ASN A 255 -3.52 -14.77 12.50
CA ASN A 255 -3.65 -15.68 13.62
C ASN A 255 -3.45 -17.07 13.02
N TYR A 256 -2.22 -17.57 13.10
CA TYR A 256 -1.98 -19.01 13.15
C TYR A 256 -2.16 -19.48 14.59
#